data_AF-B9S727-F1
#
_entry.id   AF-B9S727-F1
#
_cell.length_a   1.000
_cell.length_b   1.000
_cell.length_c   1.000
_cell.angle_alpha   90.00
_cell.angle_beta   90.00
_cell.angle_gamma   90.00
#
_symmetry.space_group_name_H-M   'P 1'
#
loop_
_entity.id
_entity.type
_entity.pdbx_description
1 polymer ?
#
loop_
_entity_poly.entity_id
_entity_poly.type
_entity_poly.pdbx_seq_one_letter_code
_entity_poly.pdbx_strand_id
1 'polypeptide(L)'
;MWRLTYCTVTIAKALKGKSENIWNDVLLRLKNSSIKGIREMQNVYSRLELSFDLLESDEAKSCFLLCCLLPEDYNVPLEDLVSYGMGLGLFEDLSNIHQARDRVYTLIDELKGPFLLLEGDLEEYECVKMHDMIRDVAISIARDK
;
A
#
# COMPACT_ATOMS: atom_id res chain seq x y z
N MET A 1 -10.65 6.92 -6.93
CA MET A 1 -10.17 8.28 -7.22
C MET A 1 -10.83 9.37 -6.33
N TRP A 2 -10.89 9.26 -5.00
CA TRP A 2 -11.54 10.31 -4.14
C TRP A 2 -10.84 10.64 -2.81
N ARG A 3 -9.77 9.94 -2.41
CA ARG A 3 -9.09 10.17 -1.11
C ARG A 3 -7.83 11.04 -1.19
N LEU A 4 -7.15 11.08 -2.34
CA LEU A 4 -5.93 11.87 -2.56
C LEU A 4 -6.18 13.38 -2.59
N THR A 5 -7.29 13.81 -3.20
CA THR A 5 -7.74 15.20 -3.12
C THR A 5 -8.02 15.62 -1.68
N TYR A 6 -8.39 14.70 -0.79
CA TYR A 6 -8.64 15.03 0.60
C TYR A 6 -7.34 15.39 1.34
N CYS A 7 -6.23 14.68 1.13
CA CYS A 7 -4.97 15.01 1.79
C CYS A 7 -4.39 16.34 1.28
N THR A 8 -4.37 16.57 -0.03
CA THR A 8 -3.88 17.84 -0.60
C THR A 8 -4.75 19.02 -0.21
N VAL A 9 -6.09 18.86 -0.21
CA VAL A 9 -7.02 19.89 0.24
C VAL A 9 -6.92 20.14 1.74
N THR A 10 -6.70 19.10 2.55
CA THR A 10 -6.52 19.24 4.00
C THR A 10 -5.24 20.00 4.34
N ILE A 11 -4.12 19.66 3.71
CA ILE A 11 -2.84 20.37 3.88
C ILE A 11 -2.97 21.82 3.40
N ALA A 12 -3.56 22.06 2.22
CA ALA A 12 -3.76 23.40 1.69
C ALA A 12 -4.68 24.25 2.59
N LYS A 13 -5.73 23.66 3.17
CA LYS A 13 -6.59 24.35 4.14
C LYS A 13 -5.86 24.67 5.45
N ALA A 14 -5.07 23.73 5.98
CA ALA A 14 -4.33 23.92 7.22
C ALA A 14 -3.24 25.00 7.10
N LEU A 15 -2.64 25.13 5.90
CA LEU A 15 -1.60 26.11 5.62
C LEU A 15 -2.14 27.46 5.11
N LYS A 16 -3.45 27.56 4.86
CA LYS A 16 -4.09 28.80 4.41
C LYS A 16 -3.88 29.91 5.45
N GLY A 17 -3.18 30.98 5.05
CA GLY A 17 -2.87 32.13 5.91
C GLY A 17 -1.65 31.95 6.83
N LYS A 18 -0.87 30.87 6.67
CA LYS A 18 0.43 30.71 7.36
C LYS A 18 1.54 31.41 6.58
N SER A 19 2.62 31.78 7.28
CA SER A 19 3.78 32.45 6.69
C SER A 19 4.58 31.54 5.76
N GLU A 20 5.30 32.14 4.81
CA GLU A 20 6.12 31.42 3.83
C GLU A 20 7.15 30.48 4.48
N ASN A 21 7.69 30.85 5.63
CA ASN A 21 8.61 30.00 6.41
C ASN A 21 7.93 28.69 6.88
N ILE A 22 6.65 28.76 7.28
CA ILE A 22 5.87 27.57 7.69
C ILE A 22 5.56 26.71 6.46
N TRP A 23 5.24 27.33 5.32
CA TRP A 23 5.07 26.62 4.06
C TRP A 23 6.33 25.87 3.65
N ASN A 24 7.48 26.52 3.72
CA ASN A 24 8.77 25.93 3.37
C ASN A 24 9.19 24.82 4.34
N ASP A 25 8.97 24.96 5.65
CA ASP A 25 9.24 23.90 6.64
C ASP A 25 8.34 22.67 6.41
N VAL A 26 7.04 22.87 6.17
CA VAL A 26 6.11 21.77 5.90
C VAL A 26 6.43 21.09 4.57
N LEU A 27 6.77 21.85 3.52
CA LEU A 27 7.20 21.31 2.23
C LEU A 27 8.52 20.55 2.35
N LEU A 28 9.48 21.04 3.14
CA LEU A 28 10.74 20.36 3.42
C LEU A 28 10.51 19.04 4.18
N ARG A 29 9.61 19.03 5.16
CA ARG A 29 9.22 17.82 5.92
C ARG A 29 8.49 16.79 5.05
N LEU A 30 7.66 17.26 4.12
CA LEU A 30 7.00 16.42 3.12
C LEU A 30 8.02 15.80 2.15
N LYS A 31 8.99 16.59 1.67
CA LYS A 31 10.04 16.13 0.75
C LYS A 31 11.06 15.19 1.39
N ASN A 32 11.36 15.37 2.67
CA ASN A 32 12.41 14.65 3.39
C ASN A 32 11.91 13.41 4.17
N SER A 33 10.71 12.91 3.85
CA SER A 33 10.18 11.65 4.41
C SER A 33 10.19 11.54 5.95
N SER A 34 9.68 12.57 6.64
CA SER A 34 9.19 12.44 8.03
C SER A 34 7.78 13.03 8.16
N ILE A 35 6.87 12.43 7.41
CA ILE A 35 5.42 12.61 7.51
C ILE A 35 4.88 12.33 8.93
N LYS A 36 5.64 11.59 9.75
CA LYS A 36 5.34 11.24 11.16
C LYS A 36 5.06 12.44 12.08
N GLY A 37 5.37 13.68 11.69
CA GLY A 37 5.15 14.87 12.52
C GLY A 37 3.76 15.52 12.39
N ILE A 38 2.94 15.10 11.44
CA ILE A 38 1.61 15.69 11.20
C ILE A 38 0.57 14.76 11.83
N ARG A 39 -0.14 15.24 12.86
CA ARG A 39 -1.10 14.46 13.67
C ARG A 39 -2.17 13.78 12.80
N GLU A 40 -2.59 14.44 11.73
CA GLU A 40 -3.53 13.91 10.74
C GLU A 40 -2.93 12.74 9.94
N MET A 41 -1.63 12.79 9.59
CA MET A 41 -0.98 11.70 8.89
C MET A 41 -0.65 10.53 9.81
N GLN A 42 -0.32 10.76 11.09
CA GLN A 42 -0.23 9.68 12.08
C GLN A 42 -1.55 8.90 12.16
N ASN A 43 -2.70 9.59 12.15
CA ASN A 43 -4.01 8.94 12.15
C ASN A 43 -4.26 8.13 10.87
N VAL A 44 -3.77 8.58 9.71
CA VAL A 44 -3.83 7.79 8.45
C VAL A 44 -2.96 6.54 8.55
N TYR A 45 -1.73 6.66 9.05
CA TYR A 45 -0.81 5.53 9.24
C TYR A 45 -1.39 4.49 10.19
N SER A 46 -1.89 4.89 11.37
CA SER A 46 -2.50 3.97 12.32
C SER A 46 -3.74 3.28 11.76
N ARG A 47 -4.52 3.95 10.90
CA ARG A 47 -5.67 3.30 10.24
C ARG A 47 -5.23 2.27 9.21
N LEU A 48 -4.16 2.54 8.46
CA LEU A 48 -3.62 1.58 7.49
C LEU A 48 -3.01 0.37 8.19
N GLU A 49 -2.29 0.59 9.29
CA GLU A 49 -1.77 -0.47 10.16
C GLU A 49 -2.90 -1.34 10.73
N LEU A 50 -3.97 -0.72 11.26
CA LEU A 50 -5.15 -1.46 11.71
C LEU A 50 -5.82 -2.24 10.57
N SER A 51 -5.94 -1.69 9.36
CA SER A 51 -6.47 -2.43 8.21
C SER A 51 -5.63 -3.66 7.88
N PHE A 52 -4.30 -3.58 8.02
CA PHE A 52 -3.41 -4.72 7.86
C PHE A 52 -3.58 -5.75 8.99
N ASP A 53 -3.65 -5.30 10.24
CA ASP A 53 -3.81 -6.20 11.40
C ASP A 53 -5.12 -6.98 11.35
N LEU A 54 -6.18 -6.34 10.83
CA LEU A 54 -7.50 -6.94 10.64
C LEU A 54 -7.59 -7.93 9.47
N LEU A 55 -6.55 -8.08 8.65
CA LEU A 55 -6.50 -9.18 7.68
C LEU A 55 -6.51 -10.50 8.45
N GLU A 56 -7.48 -11.36 8.15
CA GLU A 56 -7.61 -12.66 8.83
C GLU A 56 -6.63 -13.69 8.24
N SER A 57 -6.29 -13.54 6.96
CA SER A 57 -5.41 -14.45 6.23
C SER A 57 -3.94 -14.06 6.38
N ASP A 58 -3.12 -14.97 6.92
CA ASP A 58 -1.66 -14.81 6.97
C ASP A 58 -1.04 -14.80 5.57
N GLU A 59 -1.67 -15.47 4.61
CA GLU A 59 -1.29 -15.41 3.20
C GLU A 59 -1.60 -14.04 2.59
N ALA A 60 -2.73 -13.40 2.97
CA ALA A 60 -3.05 -12.04 2.53
C ALA A 60 -2.04 -11.03 3.11
N LYS A 61 -1.69 -11.18 4.39
CA LYS A 61 -0.62 -10.39 5.02
C LYS A 61 0.71 -10.57 4.29
N SER A 62 1.07 -11.81 3.97
CA SER A 62 2.32 -12.12 3.26
C SER A 62 2.32 -11.57 1.83
N CYS A 63 1.21 -11.71 1.10
CA CYS A 63 1.02 -11.15 -0.24
C CYS A 63 1.11 -9.62 -0.23
N PHE A 64 0.50 -8.97 0.76
CA PHE A 64 0.61 -7.53 0.96
C PHE A 64 2.06 -7.08 1.18
N LEU A 65 2.81 -7.77 2.06
CA LEU A 65 4.21 -7.45 2.31
C LEU A 65 5.12 -7.75 1.11
N LEU A 66 4.81 -8.78 0.32
CA LEU A 66 5.50 -9.03 -0.95
C LEU A 66 5.36 -7.82 -1.90
N CYS A 67 4.14 -7.29 -2.04
CA CYS A 67 3.89 -6.14 -2.91
C CYS A 67 4.69 -4.88 -2.49
N CYS A 68 5.02 -4.70 -1.21
CA CYS A 68 5.78 -3.52 -0.77
C CYS A 68 7.27 -3.59 -1.15
N LEU A 69 7.80 -4.77 -1.50
CA LEU A 69 9.17 -4.94 -1.98
C LEU A 69 9.36 -4.41 -3.40
N LEU A 70 8.28 -4.27 -4.15
CA LEU A 70 8.29 -3.78 -5.53
C LEU A 70 8.44 -2.24 -5.56
N PRO A 71 8.85 -1.66 -6.70
CA PRO A 71 9.04 -0.21 -6.80
C PRO A 71 7.77 0.59 -6.53
N GLU A 72 7.96 1.84 -6.14
CA GLU A 72 6.89 2.83 -6.01
C GLU A 72 6.12 2.97 -7.33
N ASP A 73 4.80 3.13 -7.23
CA ASP A 73 3.89 3.26 -8.36
C ASP A 73 3.90 2.13 -9.41
N TYR A 74 4.57 1.01 -9.15
CA TYR A 74 4.69 -0.11 -10.08
C TYR A 74 3.38 -0.86 -10.27
N ASN A 75 3.00 -1.10 -11.53
CA ASN A 75 1.89 -1.97 -11.89
C ASN A 75 2.38 -3.42 -11.85
N VAL A 76 2.02 -4.13 -10.79
CA VAL A 76 2.39 -5.52 -10.54
C VAL A 76 1.46 -6.44 -11.31
N PRO A 77 1.93 -7.19 -12.31
CA PRO A 77 1.11 -8.20 -12.97
C PRO A 77 0.68 -9.29 -11.98
N LEU A 78 -0.56 -9.76 -12.08
CA LEU A 78 -1.03 -10.86 -11.20
C LEU A 78 -0.21 -12.15 -11.41
N GLU A 79 0.22 -12.42 -12.64
CA GLU A 79 1.08 -13.58 -12.95
C GLU A 79 2.45 -13.53 -12.29
N ASP A 80 2.98 -12.33 -12.06
CA ASP A 80 4.23 -12.16 -11.32
C ASP A 80 4.01 -12.50 -9.84
N LEU A 81 2.87 -12.09 -9.26
CA LEU A 81 2.50 -12.46 -7.89
C LEU A 81 2.28 -13.96 -7.72
N VAL A 82 1.72 -14.63 -8.72
CA VAL A 82 1.63 -16.10 -8.74
C VAL A 82 3.03 -16.71 -8.69
N SER A 83 3.92 -16.26 -9.57
CA SER A 83 5.29 -16.79 -9.66
C SER A 83 6.09 -16.54 -8.38
N TYR A 84 6.01 -15.33 -7.82
CA TYR A 84 6.68 -14.97 -6.57
C TYR A 84 6.10 -15.73 -5.39
N GLY A 85 4.77 -15.77 -5.26
CA GLY A 85 4.11 -16.45 -4.15
C GLY A 85 4.39 -17.95 -4.14
N MET A 86 4.40 -18.60 -5.31
CA MET A 86 4.83 -20.00 -5.42
C MET A 86 6.32 -20.17 -5.09
N GLY A 87 7.20 -19.34 -5.67
CA GLY A 87 8.65 -19.45 -5.49
C GLY A 87 9.11 -19.18 -4.06
N LEU A 88 8.38 -18.36 -3.32
CA LEU A 88 8.61 -18.04 -1.91
C LEU A 88 7.84 -18.97 -0.94
N GLY A 89 6.98 -19.85 -1.46
CA GLY A 89 6.16 -20.73 -0.64
C GLY A 89 5.15 -20.00 0.23
N LEU A 90 4.57 -18.89 -0.27
CA LEU A 90 3.62 -18.06 0.47
C LEU A 90 2.22 -18.66 0.59
N PHE A 91 1.91 -19.68 -0.22
CA PHE A 91 0.60 -20.29 -0.28
C PHE A 91 0.63 -21.72 0.27
N GLU A 92 -0.26 -22.04 1.20
CA GLU A 92 -0.39 -23.33 1.83
C GLU A 92 -0.88 -24.38 0.81
N ASP A 93 -0.19 -25.54 0.79
CA ASP A 93 -0.61 -26.76 0.10
C ASP A 93 -0.92 -26.63 -1.41
N LEU A 94 -0.37 -25.62 -2.10
CA LEU A 94 -0.57 -25.46 -3.54
C LEU A 94 0.52 -26.17 -4.35
N SER A 95 0.15 -27.25 -5.03
CA SER A 95 1.06 -28.01 -5.93
C SER A 95 0.89 -27.66 -7.41
N ASN A 96 -0.04 -26.75 -7.74
CA ASN A 96 -0.50 -26.48 -9.10
C ASN A 96 -0.61 -24.97 -9.36
N ILE A 97 -0.09 -24.52 -10.50
CA ILE A 97 -0.13 -23.11 -10.93
C ILE A 97 -1.54 -22.56 -11.09
N HIS A 98 -2.52 -23.36 -11.49
CA HIS A 98 -3.91 -22.90 -11.60
C HIS A 98 -4.51 -22.60 -10.22
N GLN A 99 -4.23 -23.44 -9.22
CA GLN A 99 -4.67 -23.17 -7.84
C GLN A 99 -3.95 -21.96 -7.25
N ALA A 100 -2.66 -21.80 -7.54
CA ALA A 100 -1.90 -20.62 -7.12
C ALA A 100 -2.46 -19.34 -7.75
N ARG A 101 -2.86 -19.40 -9.03
CA ARG A 101 -3.57 -18.31 -9.69
C ARG A 101 -4.87 -17.99 -8.99
N ASP A 102 -5.78 -18.94 -8.85
CA ASP A 102 -7.08 -18.71 -8.18
C ASP A 102 -6.89 -18.15 -6.75
N ARG A 103 -5.86 -18.63 -6.04
CA ARG A 103 -5.53 -18.13 -4.71
C ARG A 103 -5.04 -16.68 -4.74
N VAL A 104 -4.13 -16.32 -5.64
CA VAL A 104 -3.68 -14.93 -5.81
C VAL A 104 -4.86 -14.01 -6.10
N TYR A 105 -5.76 -14.39 -7.01
CA TYR A 105 -6.94 -13.56 -7.31
C TYR A 105 -7.82 -13.35 -6.09
N THR A 106 -8.01 -14.40 -5.27
CA THR A 106 -8.75 -14.30 -4.00
C THR A 106 -8.08 -13.34 -3.01
N LEU A 107 -6.77 -13.46 -2.82
CA LEU A 107 -6.01 -12.59 -1.91
C LEU A 107 -5.99 -11.13 -2.40
N ILE A 108 -5.89 -10.92 -3.72
CA ILE A 108 -5.95 -9.59 -4.31
C ILE A 108 -7.31 -8.93 -4.08
N ASP A 109 -8.41 -9.67 -4.23
CA ASP A 109 -9.75 -9.13 -3.95
C ASP A 109 -9.90 -8.76 -2.46
N GLU A 110 -9.40 -9.61 -1.55
CA GLU A 110 -9.34 -9.35 -0.11
C GLU A 110 -8.54 -8.07 0.21
N LEU A 111 -7.40 -7.86 -0.46
CA LEU A 111 -6.54 -6.68 -0.25
C LEU A 111 -7.08 -5.40 -0.92
N LYS A 112 -7.87 -5.51 -1.98
CA LYS A 112 -8.56 -4.37 -2.61
C LYS A 112 -9.69 -3.83 -1.74
N GLY A 113 -10.41 -4.68 -1.01
CA GLY A 113 -11.50 -4.30 -0.09
C GLY A 113 -11.16 -3.17 0.90
N PRO A 114 -10.11 -3.31 1.74
CA PRO A 114 -9.64 -2.25 2.65
C PRO A 114 -8.81 -1.17 1.95
N PHE A 115 -8.70 -1.20 0.61
CA PHE A 115 -7.85 -0.31 -0.20
C PHE A 115 -6.35 -0.44 0.12
N LEU A 116 -5.88 -1.63 0.48
CA LEU A 116 -4.45 -1.92 0.70
C LEU A 116 -3.72 -2.15 -0.63
N LEU A 117 -4.44 -2.60 -1.64
CA LEU A 117 -4.01 -2.58 -3.05
C LEU A 117 -5.05 -1.88 -3.90
N LEU A 118 -4.60 -1.29 -5.00
CA LEU A 118 -5.42 -0.63 -6.01
C LEU A 118 -5.38 -1.42 -7.31
N GLU A 119 -6.39 -1.20 -8.17
CA GLU A 119 -6.29 -1.60 -9.58
C GLU A 119 -5.07 -0.93 -10.21
N GLY A 120 -4.36 -1.66 -11.05
CA GLY A 120 -3.29 -1.10 -11.84
C GLY A 120 -3.80 -0.22 -12.98
N ASP A 121 -2.88 0.54 -13.57
CA ASP A 121 -3.17 1.56 -14.58
C ASP A 121 -3.16 0.99 -16.02
N LEU A 122 -2.79 -0.28 -16.21
CA LEU A 122 -2.63 -0.91 -17.53
C LEU A 122 -3.88 -1.71 -17.92
N GLU A 123 -4.62 -1.23 -18.92
CA GLU A 123 -5.84 -1.90 -19.39
C GLU A 123 -5.58 -3.23 -20.11
N GLU A 124 -4.36 -3.43 -20.63
CA GLU A 124 -3.97 -4.63 -21.39
C GLU A 124 -3.65 -5.84 -20.51
N TYR A 125 -3.39 -5.62 -19.21
CA TYR A 125 -2.94 -6.67 -18.28
C TYR A 125 -3.61 -6.53 -16.94
N GLU A 126 -4.06 -7.65 -16.36
CA GLU A 126 -4.53 -7.67 -14.99
C GLU A 126 -3.34 -7.40 -14.05
N CYS A 127 -3.38 -6.23 -13.41
CA CYS A 127 -2.33 -5.78 -12.52
C CYS A 127 -2.89 -5.02 -11.32
N VAL A 128 -2.10 -4.96 -10.27
CA VAL A 128 -2.39 -4.18 -9.06
C VAL A 128 -1.27 -3.22 -8.76
N LYS A 129 -1.58 -2.23 -7.94
CA LYS A 129 -0.63 -1.20 -7.53
C LYS A 129 -0.74 -0.91 -6.05
N MET A 130 0.41 -0.73 -5.41
CA MET A 130 0.47 -0.26 -4.03
C MET A 130 0.80 1.23 -4.01
N HIS A 131 -0.06 2.01 -3.36
CA HIS A 131 0.16 3.44 -3.19
C HIS A 131 1.33 3.71 -2.22
N ASP A 132 2.12 4.74 -2.46
CA ASP A 132 3.34 5.10 -1.73
C ASP A 132 3.15 5.16 -0.20
N MET A 133 2.09 5.81 0.30
CA MET A 133 1.80 5.85 1.74
C MET A 133 1.50 4.46 2.33
N ILE A 134 0.82 3.60 1.56
CA ILE A 134 0.53 2.22 1.99
C ILE A 134 1.83 1.42 2.00
N ARG A 135 2.66 1.62 0.97
CA ARG A 135 3.98 1.02 0.86
C ARG A 135 4.90 1.42 2.00
N ASP A 136 4.91 2.69 2.40
CA ASP A 136 5.67 3.18 3.55
C ASP A 136 5.24 2.53 4.87
N VAL A 137 3.92 2.37 5.07
CA VAL A 137 3.36 1.64 6.22
C VAL A 137 3.78 0.17 6.18
N ALA A 138 3.63 -0.48 5.02
CA ALA A 138 4.00 -1.88 4.84
C ALA A 138 5.50 -2.12 5.10
N ILE A 139 6.37 -1.22 4.63
CA ILE A 139 7.82 -1.27 4.92
C ILE A 139 8.09 -1.08 6.41
N SER A 140 7.36 -0.20 7.09
CA SER A 140 7.48 -0.05 8.55
C SER A 140 7.11 -1.35 9.27
N ILE A 141 5.96 -1.93 8.93
CA ILE A 141 5.47 -3.19 9.51
C ILE A 141 6.47 -4.33 9.24
N ALA A 142 7.01 -4.41 8.03
CA ALA A 142 7.99 -5.44 7.64
C ALA A 142 9.33 -5.33 8.38
N ARG A 143 9.70 -4.13 8.85
CA ARG A 143 10.94 -3.90 9.62
C ARG A 143 10.79 -4.23 11.11
N ASP A 144 9.57 -4.15 11.63
CA ASP A 144 9.25 -4.38 13.03
C ASP A 144 8.95 -5.87 13.33
N LYS A 145 8.90 -6.72 12.30
CA LYS A 145 8.83 -8.19 12.37
C LYS A 145 10.19 -8.83 12.10
#